data_AF-A0A371FR09-F1
#
_entry.id   AF-A0A371FR09-F1
#
_cell.length_a   1.000
_cell.length_b   1.000
_cell.length_c   1.000
_cell.angle_alpha   90.00
_cell.angle_beta   90.00
_cell.angle_gamma   90.00
#
_symmetry.space_group_name_H-M   'P 1'
#
loop_
_entity.id
_entity.type
_entity.pdbx_description
1 polymer ?
#
loop_
_entity_poly.entity_id
_entity_poly.type
_entity_poly.pdbx_seq_one_letter_code
_entity_poly.pdbx_strand_id
1 'polypeptide(L)'
;MKCKIPPFPREGNSDSYIDWEMKVKQNLECFDYDESTKVSMRKAPTKSWDELKKELRERFVPLFYTRYLYNKLQRLYLGSKSIEEYLKEMNVAIIKAHVVESQEATMARFLHDLNKEL
;
A
#
# COMPACT_ATOMS: atom_id res chain seq x y z
N MET A 1 -15.23 1.99 -20.73
CA MET A 1 -15.61 1.92 -19.29
C MET A 1 -15.00 3.12 -18.56
N LYS A 2 -15.69 3.75 -17.61
CA LYS A 2 -15.19 4.95 -16.91
C LYS A 2 -14.42 4.53 -15.66
N CYS A 3 -13.10 4.74 -15.63
CA CYS A 3 -12.34 4.67 -14.38
C CYS A 3 -12.86 5.70 -13.39
N LYS A 4 -13.28 5.23 -12.21
CA LYS A 4 -13.71 6.09 -11.11
C LYS A 4 -12.74 5.91 -9.96
N ILE A 5 -12.19 7.02 -9.47
CA ILE A 5 -11.49 7.01 -8.19
C ILE A 5 -12.52 6.64 -7.12
N PRO A 6 -12.28 5.59 -6.31
CA PRO A 6 -13.17 5.26 -5.21
C PRO A 6 -13.25 6.45 -4.24
N PRO A 7 -14.42 6.76 -3.67
CA PRO A 7 -14.50 7.79 -2.65
C PRO A 7 -13.63 7.41 -1.44
N PHE A 8 -12.87 8.37 -0.90
CA PHE A 8 -12.10 8.16 0.31
C PHE A 8 -13.03 8.29 1.54
N PRO A 9 -13.15 7.28 2.40
CA PRO A 9 -13.89 7.41 3.66
C PRO A 9 -13.14 8.38 4.59
N ARG A 10 -13.73 9.55 4.86
CA ARG A 10 -13.15 10.62 5.70
C ARG A 10 -12.78 10.18 7.12
N GLU A 11 -13.34 9.07 7.58
CA GLU A 11 -13.18 8.52 8.94
C GLU A 11 -12.16 7.37 8.99
N GLY A 12 -11.40 7.13 7.92
CA GLY A 12 -10.43 6.06 7.84
C GLY A 12 -9.19 6.27 8.73
N ASN A 13 -8.74 5.21 9.40
CA ASN A 13 -7.42 5.13 10.01
C ASN A 13 -6.32 4.98 8.93
N SER A 14 -5.05 4.98 9.34
CA SER A 14 -3.91 4.87 8.41
C SER A 14 -3.94 3.65 7.51
N ASP A 15 -4.38 2.49 8.03
CA ASP A 15 -4.54 1.26 7.24
C ASP A 15 -5.58 1.46 6.12
N SER A 16 -6.72 2.08 6.44
CA SER A 16 -7.80 2.37 5.48
C SER A 16 -7.35 3.33 4.38
N TYR A 17 -6.52 4.32 4.72
CA TYR A 17 -5.93 5.23 3.75
C TYR A 17 -4.98 4.54 2.78
N ILE A 18 -4.09 3.68 3.30
CA ILE A 18 -3.16 2.94 2.44
C ILE A 18 -3.91 1.95 1.53
N ASP A 19 -4.95 1.28 2.03
CA ASP A 19 -5.78 0.39 1.20
C ASP A 19 -6.50 1.16 0.07
N TRP A 20 -7.03 2.34 0.39
CA TRP A 20 -7.61 3.23 -0.62
C TRP A 20 -6.55 3.65 -1.63
N GLU A 21 -5.38 4.10 -1.19
CA GLU A 21 -4.29 4.55 -2.06
C GLU A 21 -3.79 3.43 -2.99
N MET A 22 -3.63 2.20 -2.48
CA MET A 22 -3.30 1.02 -3.28
C MET A 22 -4.35 0.76 -4.36
N LYS A 23 -5.64 0.86 -4.01
CA LYS A 23 -6.74 0.68 -4.97
C LYS A 23 -6.77 1.79 -6.02
N VAL A 24 -6.44 3.04 -5.65
CA VAL A 24 -6.29 4.13 -6.61
C VAL A 24 -5.12 3.87 -7.55
N LYS A 25 -3.95 3.44 -7.02
CA LYS A 25 -2.78 3.09 -7.85
C LYS A 25 -3.09 1.96 -8.83
N GLN A 26 -3.67 0.85 -8.37
CA GLN A 26 -4.08 -0.26 -9.24
C GLN A 26 -5.06 0.19 -10.33
N ASN A 27 -6.05 1.02 -9.97
CA ASN A 27 -7.00 1.59 -10.92
C ASN A 27 -6.37 2.57 -11.92
N LEU A 28 -5.21 3.15 -11.60
CA LEU A 28 -4.47 4.06 -12.49
C LEU A 28 -3.40 3.32 -13.31
N GLU A 29 -2.81 2.24 -12.80
CA GLU A 29 -1.79 1.44 -13.48
C GLU A 29 -2.39 0.47 -14.51
N CYS A 30 -3.61 -0.05 -14.27
CA CYS A 30 -4.31 -0.89 -15.25
C CYS A 30 -4.76 -0.15 -16.53
N PHE A 31 -4.61 1.18 -16.58
CA PHE A 31 -5.00 1.99 -17.72
C PHE A 31 -3.81 2.89 -18.00
N ASP A 32 -3.10 2.71 -19.13
CA ASP A 32 -2.11 3.68 -19.61
C ASP A 32 -2.76 5.06 -19.73
N TYR A 33 -2.74 5.81 -18.63
CA TYR A 33 -3.57 7.00 -18.47
C TYR A 33 -2.80 8.16 -19.06
N ASP A 34 -3.29 8.65 -20.19
CA ASP A 34 -2.82 9.89 -20.79
C ASP A 34 -2.96 11.04 -19.77
N GLU A 35 -1.88 11.79 -19.58
CA GLU A 35 -1.75 12.88 -18.61
C GLU A 35 -2.86 13.94 -18.78
N SER A 36 -3.44 14.01 -19.98
CA SER A 36 -4.59 14.85 -20.34
C SER A 36 -5.86 14.55 -19.54
N THR A 37 -6.03 13.34 -19.00
CA THR A 37 -7.29 12.96 -18.32
C THR A 37 -7.23 13.24 -16.81
N LYS A 38 -6.02 13.39 -16.22
CA LYS A 38 -5.83 13.90 -14.83
C LYS A 38 -6.40 15.32 -14.68
N VAL A 39 -6.47 16.04 -15.81
CA VAL A 39 -6.98 17.41 -15.92
C VAL A 39 -8.49 17.50 -15.66
N SER A 40 -9.27 16.46 -15.96
CA SER A 40 -10.73 16.51 -15.78
C SER A 40 -11.17 16.43 -14.30
N MET A 41 -10.26 16.01 -13.42
CA MET A 41 -10.46 16.06 -11.96
C MET A 41 -10.22 17.46 -11.37
N ARG A 42 -9.82 18.45 -12.17
CA ARG A 42 -9.53 19.85 -11.78
C ARG A 42 -10.78 20.70 -11.46
N LYS A 43 -11.91 20.11 -11.03
CA LYS A 43 -13.10 20.88 -10.60
C LYS A 43 -13.15 21.14 -9.08
N ALA A 44 -12.00 21.44 -8.49
CA ALA A 44 -11.84 22.16 -7.23
C ALA A 44 -10.52 22.96 -7.30
N PRO A 45 -10.38 24.11 -6.61
CA PRO A 45 -9.35 25.09 -6.93
C PRO A 45 -7.94 24.56 -6.66
N THR A 46 -7.11 24.59 -7.71
CA THR A 46 -5.65 24.83 -7.65
C THR A 46 -4.81 23.93 -6.77
N LYS A 47 -5.05 22.61 -6.72
CA LYS A 47 -4.04 21.64 -6.25
C LYS A 47 -3.77 20.56 -7.29
N SER A 48 -2.50 20.31 -7.59
CA SER A 48 -2.10 19.18 -8.44
C SER A 48 -2.46 17.84 -7.78
N TRP A 49 -2.55 16.77 -8.56
CA TRP A 49 -2.81 15.43 -8.01
C TRP A 49 -1.76 15.01 -6.98
N ASP A 50 -0.51 15.44 -7.17
CA ASP A 50 0.59 15.17 -6.25
C ASP A 50 0.49 16.01 -4.96
N GLU A 51 0.00 17.25 -5.04
CA GLU A 51 -0.30 18.07 -3.85
C GLU A 51 -1.46 17.48 -3.04
N LEU A 52 -2.52 17.00 -3.70
CA LEU A 52 -3.62 16.31 -3.03
C LEU A 52 -3.15 15.03 -2.34
N LYS A 53 -2.33 14.22 -3.02
CA LYS A 53 -1.71 13.02 -2.42
C LYS A 53 -0.89 13.37 -1.19
N LYS A 54 -0.03 14.41 -1.29
CA LYS A 54 0.83 14.86 -0.21
C LYS A 54 0.01 15.27 1.02
N GLU A 55 -1.00 16.11 0.84
CA GLU A 55 -1.87 16.56 1.93
C GLU A 55 -2.63 15.42 2.58
N LEU A 56 -3.16 14.48 1.79
CA LEU A 56 -3.84 13.30 2.34
C LEU A 56 -2.85 12.39 3.10
N ARG A 57 -1.63 12.19 2.61
CA ARG A 57 -0.60 11.44 3.33
C ARG A 57 -0.25 12.10 4.66
N GLU A 58 0.02 13.40 4.67
CA GLU A 58 0.35 14.15 5.88
C GLU A 58 -0.76 14.07 6.94
N ARG A 59 -2.03 14.00 6.49
CA ARG A 59 -3.18 13.93 7.39
C ARG A 59 -3.47 12.53 7.92
N PHE A 60 -3.31 11.49 7.11
CA PHE A 60 -3.79 10.14 7.43
C PHE A 60 -2.66 9.12 7.68
N VAL A 61 -1.41 9.46 7.40
CA VAL A 61 -0.23 8.61 7.63
C VAL A 61 0.68 9.26 8.66
N PRO A 62 0.50 8.95 9.96
CA PRO A 62 1.39 9.42 11.01
C PRO A 62 2.84 8.97 10.78
N LEU A 63 3.81 9.74 11.25
CA LEU A 63 5.24 9.41 11.11
C LEU A 63 5.61 8.04 11.69
N PHE A 64 4.90 7.59 12.74
CA PHE A 64 5.13 6.28 13.35
C PHE A 64 4.54 5.11 12.55
N TYR A 65 3.70 5.38 11.56
CA TYR A 65 3.00 4.34 10.80
C TYR A 65 3.97 3.49 9.97
N THR A 66 5.00 4.10 9.38
CA THR A 66 6.08 3.35 8.68
C THR A 66 6.76 2.36 9.62
N ARG A 67 7.05 2.78 10.86
CA ARG A 67 7.64 1.90 11.88
C ARG A 67 6.68 0.80 12.31
N TYR A 68 5.39 1.11 12.44
CA TYR A 68 4.35 0.11 12.70
C TYR A 68 4.30 -0.95 11.59
N LEU A 69 4.30 -0.54 10.32
CA LEU A 69 4.31 -1.47 9.19
C LEU A 69 5.59 -2.33 9.14
N TYR A 70 6.74 -1.74 9.41
CA TYR A 70 8.00 -2.49 9.48
C TYR A 70 7.99 -3.52 10.62
N ASN A 71 7.52 -3.13 11.81
CA ASN A 71 7.36 -4.07 12.93
C ASN A 71 6.34 -5.16 12.62
N LYS A 72 5.26 -4.84 11.91
CA LYS A 72 4.26 -5.81 11.46
C LYS A 72 4.86 -6.81 10.49
N LEU A 73 5.68 -6.34 9.54
CA LEU A 73 6.41 -7.18 8.59
C LEU A 73 7.41 -8.10 9.30
N GLN A 74 8.17 -7.60 10.27
CA GLN A 74 9.11 -8.41 11.06
C GLN A 74 8.45 -9.48 11.94
N ARG A 75 7.17 -9.29 12.27
CA ARG A 75 6.37 -10.21 13.09
C ARG A 75 5.48 -11.12 12.25
N LEU A 76 5.51 -11.02 10.92
CA LEU A 76 4.88 -12.03 10.09
C LEU A 76 5.72 -13.30 10.17
N TYR A 77 5.07 -14.42 10.45
CA TYR A 77 5.63 -15.76 10.39
C TYR A 77 4.56 -16.71 9.83
N LEU A 78 5.01 -17.85 9.31
CA LEU A 78 4.13 -18.83 8.67
C LEU A 78 3.04 -19.30 9.65
N GLY A 79 3.41 -19.74 10.85
CA GLY A 79 2.47 -20.22 11.84
C GLY A 79 1.68 -21.41 11.31
N SER A 80 0.43 -21.50 11.74
CA SER A 80 -0.54 -22.47 11.20
C SER A 80 -1.13 -22.07 9.84
N LYS A 81 -0.61 -21.03 9.16
CA LYS A 81 -1.15 -20.57 7.88
C LYS A 81 -0.68 -21.46 6.74
N SER A 82 -1.47 -21.51 5.66
CA SER A 82 -0.95 -22.05 4.41
C SER A 82 0.15 -21.13 3.85
N ILE A 83 1.06 -21.71 3.05
CA ILE A 83 2.12 -20.95 2.37
C ILE A 83 1.51 -19.83 1.50
N GLU A 84 0.39 -20.10 0.84
CA GLU A 84 -0.31 -19.12 -0.01
C GLU A 84 -0.82 -17.91 0.81
N GLU A 85 -1.47 -18.17 1.95
CA GLU A 85 -1.95 -17.10 2.85
C GLU A 85 -0.80 -16.27 3.40
N TYR A 86 0.28 -16.91 3.83
CA TYR A 86 1.48 -16.24 4.32
C TYR A 86 2.11 -15.34 3.25
N LEU A 87 2.34 -15.87 2.04
CA LEU A 87 2.94 -15.11 0.95
C LEU A 87 2.06 -13.92 0.54
N LYS A 88 0.74 -14.09 0.54
CA LYS A 88 -0.20 -13.00 0.27
C LYS A 88 -0.11 -11.89 1.33
N GLU A 89 -0.12 -12.25 2.62
CA GLU A 89 0.03 -11.29 3.72
C GLU A 89 1.37 -10.56 3.67
N MET A 90 2.46 -11.28 3.40
CA MET A 90 3.81 -10.73 3.27
C MET A 90 3.90 -9.73 2.12
N ASN A 91 3.42 -10.08 0.93
CA ASN A 91 3.42 -9.19 -0.24
C ASN A 91 2.61 -7.91 0.03
N VAL A 92 1.43 -8.03 0.64
CA VAL A 92 0.62 -6.86 1.01
C VAL A 92 1.39 -5.98 2.00
N ALA A 93 2.03 -6.57 3.02
CA ALA A 93 2.80 -5.81 4.01
C ALA A 93 4.00 -5.06 3.40
N ILE A 94 4.76 -5.70 2.49
CA ILE A 94 5.89 -5.10 1.78
C ILE A 94 5.42 -3.88 0.95
N ILE A 95 4.36 -4.05 0.17
CA ILE A 95 3.82 -2.97 -0.67
C ILE A 95 3.30 -1.82 0.20
N LYS A 96 2.57 -2.11 1.29
CA LYS A 96 2.06 -1.08 2.22
C LYS A 96 3.19 -0.29 2.86
N ALA A 97 4.26 -0.96 3.28
CA ALA A 97 5.40 -0.35 3.93
C ALA A 97 6.23 0.53 2.98
N HIS A 98 5.93 0.51 1.66
CA HIS A 98 6.79 1.10 0.63
C HIS A 98 8.24 0.61 0.75
N VAL A 99 8.41 -0.61 1.23
CA VAL A 99 9.72 -1.24 1.41
C VAL A 99 10.10 -1.85 0.07
N VAL A 100 11.18 -1.35 -0.51
CA VAL A 100 11.82 -2.00 -1.66
C VAL A 100 12.78 -3.03 -1.08
N GLU A 101 12.35 -4.29 -1.10
CA GLU A 101 13.18 -5.43 -0.74
C GLU A 101 13.61 -6.20 -1.98
N SER A 102 14.84 -6.69 -1.97
CA SER A 102 15.29 -7.60 -3.01
C SER A 102 14.61 -8.96 -2.84
N GLN A 103 14.59 -9.75 -3.92
CA GLN A 103 14.06 -11.11 -3.89
C GLN A 103 14.82 -11.98 -2.88
N GLU A 104 16.13 -11.78 -2.77
CA GLU A 104 17.01 -12.47 -1.81
C GLU A 104 16.66 -12.11 -0.36
N ALA A 105 16.39 -10.84 -0.06
CA ALA A 105 15.96 -10.41 1.28
C ALA A 105 14.59 -11.00 1.65
N THR A 106 13.70 -11.10 0.67
CA THR A 106 12.38 -11.75 0.83
C THR A 106 12.53 -13.24 1.11
N MET A 107 13.40 -13.93 0.35
CA MET A 107 13.70 -15.35 0.53
C MET A 107 14.41 -15.64 1.86
N ALA A 108 15.35 -14.79 2.29
CA ALA A 108 16.04 -14.95 3.56
C ALA A 108 15.06 -14.88 4.76
N ARG A 109 14.07 -13.98 4.70
CA ARG A 109 13.01 -13.90 5.71
C ARG A 109 12.13 -15.14 5.70
N PHE A 110 11.68 -15.57 4.51
CA PHE A 110 10.90 -16.80 4.37
C PHE A 110 11.61 -18.03 4.95
N LEU A 111 12.89 -18.21 4.63
CA LEU A 111 13.69 -19.32 5.16
C LEU A 111 13.89 -19.24 6.67
N HIS A 112 14.11 -18.05 7.21
CA HIS A 112 14.20 -17.82 8.65
C HIS A 112 12.89 -18.17 9.36
N ASP A 113 11.74 -17.82 8.79
CA ASP A 113 10.44 -18.04 9.41
C ASP A 113 10.01 -19.51 9.34
N LEU A 114 10.36 -20.22 8.26
CA LEU A 114 10.21 -21.69 8.18
C LEU A 114 11.03 -22.42 9.25
N ASN A 115 12.22 -21.90 9.58
CA ASN A 115 13.12 -22.54 10.53
C ASN A 115 12.69 -22.35 12.00
N LYS A 116 11.69 -21.49 12.27
CA LYS A 116 11.07 -21.32 13.59
C LYS A 116 9.89 -22.26 13.85
N GLU A 117 9.43 -22.96 12.82
CA GLU A 117 8.34 -23.95 12.87
C GLU A 117 8.84 -25.38 13.15
N LEU A 118 10.17 -25.59 13.08
CA LEU A 118 10.87 -26.85 13.38
C LEU A 118 11.36 -26.87 14.84
#